data_AF-A0A3L6N239-F1
#
_entry.id   AF-A0A3L6N239-F1
#
_cell.length_a   1.000
_cell.length_b   1.000
_cell.length_c   1.000
_cell.angle_alpha   90.00
_cell.angle_beta   90.00
_cell.angle_gamma   90.00
#
_symmetry.space_group_name_H-M   'P 1'
#
loop_
_entity.id
_entity.type
_entity.pdbx_description
1 polymer ?
#
loop_
_entity_poly.entity_id
_entity_poly.type
_entity_poly.pdbx_seq_one_letter_code
_entity_poly.pdbx_strand_id
1 'polypeptide(L)'
;MRDPQEDLEPMPISDMRLKTHHRGKKVLLRVKTAPARVTAVVTNVEDEEGTAVLLALHQQFQEDLLTARHPAQDSVAILKDPFFEQTAEGTYSLQVVHPSDIIWLEDHNERIPEQWRVHRKIKSSAEYAESPDEKQQALLGHSDIYLKLDRPRQALLDAIEGDGLTTSTEESWLLQARAIYHLGKFEECQQKLRALKKAFPKSVPAWSLQLHIGKSLKEKNDGAYAVANMLIGAQEAPPLIDCATFSSLVEIRVAPG
;
A
#
# COMPACT_ATOMS: atom_id res chain seq x y z
N MET A 1 -14.96 -17.38 -0.43
CA MET A 1 -15.44 -16.67 0.78
C MET A 1 -16.21 -15.46 0.28
N ARG A 2 -17.48 -15.28 0.67
CA ARG A 2 -18.23 -14.04 0.39
C ARG A 2 -17.58 -12.87 1.15
N ASP A 3 -17.56 -11.70 0.55
CA ASP A 3 -17.03 -10.48 1.16
C ASP A 3 -18.01 -10.01 2.25
N PRO A 4 -17.63 -9.93 3.54
CA PRO A 4 -18.55 -9.68 4.66
C PRO A 4 -19.39 -8.40 4.56
N GLN A 5 -19.00 -7.45 3.70
CA GLN A 5 -19.71 -6.19 3.49
C GLN A 5 -20.88 -6.29 2.48
N GLU A 6 -20.96 -7.35 1.69
CA GLU A 6 -22.03 -7.54 0.70
C GLU A 6 -23.38 -7.80 1.38
N ASP A 7 -23.36 -8.35 2.59
CA ASP A 7 -24.55 -8.62 3.39
C ASP A 7 -25.04 -7.38 4.19
N LEU A 8 -24.34 -6.23 4.10
CA LEU A 8 -24.71 -5.00 4.79
C LEU A 8 -25.58 -4.09 3.91
N GLU A 9 -26.61 -3.51 4.51
CA GLU A 9 -27.53 -2.59 3.84
C GLU A 9 -26.99 -1.14 3.87
N PRO A 10 -27.05 -0.39 2.76
CA PRO A 10 -26.65 1.01 2.74
C PRO A 10 -27.56 1.86 3.65
N MET A 11 -26.97 2.88 4.29
CA MET A 11 -27.67 3.85 5.11
C MET A 11 -26.97 5.22 4.99
N PRO A 12 -27.68 6.28 4.57
CA PRO A 12 -27.10 7.62 4.52
C PRO A 12 -26.92 8.18 5.94
N ILE A 13 -26.03 9.17 6.09
CA ILE A 13 -25.74 9.80 7.39
C ILE A 13 -26.97 10.55 7.90
N SER A 14 -27.75 11.13 7.00
CA SER A 14 -28.99 11.86 7.28
C SER A 14 -30.03 11.03 8.06
N ASP A 15 -30.03 9.70 7.87
CA ASP A 15 -30.94 8.77 8.55
C ASP A 15 -30.42 8.25 9.90
N MET A 16 -29.17 8.57 10.27
CA MET A 16 -28.53 8.01 11.46
C MET A 16 -29.04 8.63 12.75
N ARG A 17 -29.16 7.79 13.78
CA ARG A 17 -29.56 8.20 15.13
C ARG A 17 -28.36 8.36 16.03
N LEU A 18 -28.35 9.43 16.82
CA LEU A 18 -27.30 9.68 17.81
C LEU A 18 -27.19 8.54 18.82
N LYS A 19 -25.95 8.27 19.26
CA LYS A 19 -25.59 7.26 20.25
C LYS A 19 -26.10 5.85 19.92
N THR A 20 -26.21 5.56 18.62
CA THR A 20 -26.73 4.29 18.11
C THR A 20 -25.71 3.62 17.21
N HIS A 21 -25.46 2.33 17.42
CA HIS A 21 -24.73 1.48 16.48
C HIS A 21 -25.72 0.91 15.46
N HIS A 22 -25.56 1.29 14.20
CA HIS A 22 -26.44 0.86 13.12
C HIS A 22 -25.96 -0.49 12.57
N ARG A 23 -26.16 -1.55 13.36
CA ARG A 23 -25.70 -2.90 13.01
C ARG A 23 -26.36 -3.43 11.74
N GLY A 24 -25.59 -4.13 10.91
CA GLY A 24 -26.03 -4.61 9.60
C GLY A 24 -26.09 -3.51 8.54
N LYS A 25 -25.62 -2.29 8.86
CA LYS A 25 -25.62 -1.15 7.94
C LYS A 25 -24.21 -0.79 7.50
N LYS A 26 -24.13 -0.11 6.37
CA LYS A 26 -22.90 0.51 5.87
C LYS A 26 -23.18 1.90 5.30
N VAL A 27 -22.16 2.74 5.34
CA VAL A 27 -22.17 4.05 4.66
C VAL A 27 -20.90 4.18 3.83
N LEU A 28 -21.04 4.72 2.61
CA LEU A 28 -19.91 5.08 1.77
C LEU A 28 -19.50 6.52 2.08
N LEU A 29 -18.21 6.73 2.32
CA LEU A 29 -17.65 7.98 2.78
C LEU A 29 -16.52 8.43 1.86
N ARG A 30 -16.47 9.72 1.54
CA ARG A 30 -15.34 10.37 0.89
C ARG A 30 -14.69 11.37 1.84
N VAL A 31 -13.37 11.30 1.98
CA VAL A 31 -12.59 12.23 2.81
C VAL A 31 -12.46 13.59 2.11
N LYS A 32 -12.84 14.67 2.80
CA LYS A 32 -12.88 16.04 2.26
C LYS A 32 -11.72 16.91 2.69
N THR A 33 -11.11 16.62 3.84
CA THR A 33 -10.01 17.39 4.40
C THR A 33 -8.80 16.51 4.68
N ALA A 34 -7.61 17.11 4.71
CA ALA A 34 -6.43 16.42 5.23
C ALA A 34 -6.69 15.97 6.68
N PRO A 35 -6.25 14.76 7.05
CA PRO A 35 -6.42 14.28 8.41
C PRO A 35 -5.55 15.06 9.39
N ALA A 36 -6.05 15.26 10.61
CA ALA A 36 -5.27 15.78 11.72
C ALA A 36 -5.25 14.74 12.84
N ARG A 37 -4.14 14.67 13.58
CA ARG A 37 -4.06 13.84 14.79
C ARG A 37 -4.22 14.72 16.02
N VAL A 38 -5.22 14.41 16.82
CA VAL A 38 -5.41 14.95 18.17
C VAL A 38 -5.30 13.77 19.14
N THR A 39 -6.39 13.36 19.78
CA THR A 39 -6.50 12.10 20.54
C THR A 39 -6.78 10.90 19.63
N ALA A 40 -7.47 11.14 18.52
CA ALA A 40 -7.72 10.21 17.42
C ALA A 40 -7.25 10.85 16.10
N VAL A 41 -7.21 10.06 15.03
CA VAL A 41 -7.07 10.64 13.68
C VAL A 41 -8.45 11.13 13.26
N VAL A 42 -8.58 12.42 13.00
CA VAL A 42 -9.84 13.08 12.67
C VAL A 42 -9.79 13.71 11.28
N THR A 43 -10.89 13.61 10.55
CA THR A 43 -11.05 14.28 9.25
C THR A 43 -12.53 14.48 8.91
N ASN A 44 -12.87 15.46 8.07
CA ASN A 44 -14.22 15.63 7.56
C ASN A 44 -14.48 14.64 6.41
N VAL A 45 -15.62 13.98 6.47
CA VAL A 45 -16.11 13.07 5.43
C VAL A 45 -17.48 13.50 4.94
N GLU A 46 -17.82 13.07 3.72
CA GLU A 46 -19.11 13.31 3.06
C GLU A 46 -19.68 11.96 2.57
N ASP A 47 -20.98 11.74 2.72
CA ASP A 47 -21.69 10.61 2.11
C ASP A 47 -22.22 10.94 0.70
N GLU A 48 -22.83 9.97 0.03
CA GLU A 48 -23.32 10.13 -1.35
C GLU A 48 -24.43 11.18 -1.50
N GLU A 49 -25.15 11.50 -0.42
CA GLU A 49 -26.19 12.54 -0.39
C GLU A 49 -25.60 13.94 -0.15
N GLY A 50 -24.29 14.05 0.13
CA GLY A 50 -23.61 15.30 0.44
C GLY A 50 -23.64 15.67 1.93
N THR A 51 -24.09 14.76 2.79
CA THR A 51 -24.09 14.99 4.25
C THR A 51 -22.67 14.88 4.77
N ALA A 52 -22.15 15.97 5.34
CA ALA A 52 -20.79 16.02 5.84
C ALA A 52 -20.72 15.99 7.38
N VAL A 53 -19.84 15.15 7.92
CA VAL A 53 -19.61 14.99 9.36
C VAL A 53 -18.14 14.73 9.66
N LEU A 54 -17.74 14.81 10.93
CA LEU A 54 -16.41 14.44 11.37
C LEU A 54 -16.27 12.91 11.42
N LEU A 55 -15.19 12.34 10.88
CA LEU A 55 -14.81 10.95 11.09
C LEU A 55 -13.69 10.90 12.12
N ALA A 56 -13.86 10.08 13.16
CA ALA A 56 -12.87 9.88 14.21
C ALA A 56 -12.38 8.41 14.22
N LEU A 57 -11.13 8.22 13.77
CA LEU A 57 -10.47 6.91 13.73
C LEU A 57 -9.63 6.69 14.99
N HIS A 58 -10.08 5.79 15.84
CA HIS A 58 -9.38 5.37 17.03
C HIS A 58 -8.40 4.25 16.70
N GLN A 59 -7.46 4.02 17.63
CA GLN A 59 -6.50 2.91 17.58
C GLN A 59 -5.67 2.84 16.29
N GLN A 60 -5.48 3.97 15.61
CA GLN A 60 -4.58 4.05 14.46
C GLN A 60 -3.14 4.05 14.96
N PHE A 61 -2.27 3.25 14.32
CA PHE A 61 -0.83 3.23 14.62
C PHE A 61 -0.22 4.63 14.48
N GLN A 62 0.88 4.90 15.19
CA GLN A 62 1.67 6.12 15.05
C GLN A 62 2.40 6.15 13.69
N GLU A 63 1.65 6.23 12.60
CA GLU A 63 2.16 6.52 11.28
C GLU A 63 2.18 8.04 11.05
N ASP A 64 3.12 8.50 10.22
CA ASP A 64 3.16 9.88 9.74
C ASP A 64 2.00 10.12 8.77
N LEU A 65 1.06 10.98 9.15
CA LEU A 65 -0.12 11.30 8.35
C LEU A 65 0.22 11.98 7.01
N LEU A 66 1.43 12.53 6.84
CA LEU A 66 1.89 13.07 5.57
C LEU A 66 2.22 11.97 4.55
N THR A 67 2.58 10.78 5.03
CA THR A 67 2.96 9.63 4.18
C THR A 67 1.92 8.50 4.20
N ALA A 68 1.03 8.51 5.20
CA ALA A 68 -0.07 7.57 5.33
C ALA A 68 -0.98 7.63 4.10
N ARG A 69 -1.24 6.47 3.51
CA ARG A 69 -2.12 6.38 2.34
C ARG A 69 -3.57 6.71 2.69
N HIS A 70 -3.99 6.35 3.90
CA HIS A 70 -5.34 6.53 4.41
C HIS A 70 -5.31 6.93 5.89
N PRO A 71 -6.22 7.79 6.35
CA PRO A 71 -7.16 8.59 5.55
C PRO A 71 -6.44 9.74 4.81
N ALA A 72 -6.33 9.71 3.48
CA ALA A 72 -5.86 10.85 2.69
C ALA A 72 -7.04 11.67 2.13
N GLN A 73 -6.83 12.93 1.78
CA GLN A 73 -7.86 13.71 1.09
C GLN A 73 -8.29 12.98 -0.21
N ASP A 74 -9.60 12.97 -0.48
CA ASP A 74 -10.26 12.26 -1.57
C ASP A 74 -10.24 10.73 -1.51
N SER A 75 -9.65 10.13 -0.47
CA SER A 75 -9.81 8.69 -0.23
C SER A 75 -11.28 8.34 0.05
N VAL A 76 -11.70 7.16 -0.42
CA VAL A 76 -13.06 6.65 -0.27
C VAL A 76 -13.02 5.41 0.62
N ALA A 77 -13.98 5.31 1.54
CA ALA A 77 -14.09 4.18 2.45
C ALA A 77 -15.55 3.73 2.61
N ILE A 78 -15.70 2.46 2.96
CA ILE A 78 -16.95 1.90 3.48
C ILE A 78 -16.81 1.78 4.99
N LEU A 79 -17.70 2.43 5.74
CA LEU A 79 -17.82 2.26 7.18
C LEU A 79 -18.95 1.28 7.47
N LYS A 80 -18.63 0.20 8.19
CA LYS A 80 -19.57 -0.82 8.66
C LYS A 80 -20.10 -0.46 10.04
N ASP A 81 -21.33 -0.86 10.31
CA ASP A 81 -22.00 -0.73 11.61
C ASP A 81 -21.83 0.67 12.25
N PRO A 82 -22.07 1.77 11.51
CA PRO A 82 -21.65 3.10 11.89
C PRO A 82 -22.22 3.52 13.25
N PHE A 83 -21.35 4.07 14.09
CA PHE A 83 -21.72 4.70 15.36
C PHE A 83 -21.70 6.22 15.20
N PHE A 84 -22.86 6.84 15.39
CA PHE A 84 -23.04 8.28 15.21
C PHE A 84 -23.16 8.98 16.55
N GLU A 85 -22.31 9.95 16.82
CA GLU A 85 -22.22 10.63 18.12
C GLU A 85 -22.01 12.14 17.98
N GLN A 86 -22.55 12.90 18.93
CA GLN A 86 -22.26 14.32 19.08
C GLN A 86 -21.02 14.51 19.95
N THR A 87 -20.02 15.21 19.44
CA THR A 87 -18.79 15.54 20.16
C THR A 87 -19.07 16.52 21.30
N ALA A 88 -18.15 16.63 22.26
CA ALA A 88 -18.24 17.59 23.35
C ALA A 88 -18.32 19.06 22.87
N GLU A 89 -17.83 19.33 21.66
CA GLU A 89 -17.87 20.64 21.01
C GLU A 89 -19.19 20.92 20.27
N GLY A 90 -20.13 19.97 20.28
CA GLY A 90 -21.45 20.09 19.66
C GLY A 90 -21.52 19.65 18.19
N THR A 91 -20.39 19.29 17.59
CA THR A 91 -20.30 18.76 16.21
C THR A 91 -20.75 17.30 16.15
N TYR A 92 -21.18 16.83 14.99
CA TYR A 92 -21.54 15.42 14.77
C TYR A 92 -20.39 14.62 14.18
N SER A 93 -20.28 13.37 14.62
CA SER A 93 -19.15 12.52 14.27
C SER A 93 -19.52 11.05 14.09
N LEU A 94 -18.85 10.40 13.14
CA LEU A 94 -18.80 8.96 12.98
C LEU A 94 -17.57 8.42 13.72
N GLN A 95 -17.79 7.48 14.61
CA GLN A 95 -16.74 6.91 15.45
C GLN A 95 -16.33 5.55 14.89
N VAL A 96 -15.04 5.40 14.60
CA VAL A 96 -14.43 4.12 14.22
C VAL A 96 -13.55 3.68 15.36
N VAL A 97 -14.03 2.72 16.15
CA VAL A 97 -13.31 2.21 17.32
C VAL A 97 -12.31 1.14 16.90
N HIS A 98 -12.70 0.26 15.98
CA HIS A 98 -11.88 -0.85 15.52
C HIS A 98 -11.47 -0.69 14.05
N PRO A 99 -10.20 -0.91 13.68
CA PRO A 99 -9.74 -0.76 12.29
C PRO A 99 -10.49 -1.62 11.28
N SER A 100 -11.02 -2.77 11.70
CA SER A 100 -11.80 -3.63 10.79
C SER A 100 -13.20 -3.11 10.48
N ASP A 101 -13.68 -2.05 11.15
CA ASP A 101 -15.00 -1.47 10.88
C ASP A 101 -14.98 -0.56 9.65
N ILE A 102 -13.80 -0.12 9.23
CA ILE A 102 -13.61 0.71 8.04
C ILE A 102 -12.84 -0.05 6.96
N ILE A 103 -13.29 0.06 5.71
CA ILE A 103 -12.68 -0.56 4.54
C ILE A 103 -12.33 0.54 3.56
N TRP A 104 -11.03 0.82 3.40
CA TRP A 104 -10.53 1.76 2.41
C TRP A 104 -10.61 1.17 1.01
N LEU A 105 -11.14 1.93 0.06
CA LEU A 105 -11.29 1.53 -1.33
C LEU A 105 -10.12 2.06 -2.17
N GLU A 106 -9.66 1.23 -3.11
CA GLU A 106 -8.70 1.61 -4.15
C GLU A 106 -9.37 2.51 -5.20
N ASP A 107 -8.64 3.45 -5.80
CA ASP A 107 -9.15 4.45 -6.76
C ASP A 107 -9.96 3.84 -7.93
N HIS A 108 -9.68 2.59 -8.30
CA HIS A 108 -10.30 1.88 -9.43
C HIS A 108 -11.38 0.87 -8.98
N ASN A 109 -11.74 0.86 -7.69
CA ASN A 109 -12.71 -0.09 -7.17
C ASN A 109 -14.11 0.21 -7.74
N GLU A 110 -14.77 -0.81 -8.28
CA GLU A 110 -16.10 -0.69 -8.90
C GLU A 110 -17.16 -0.16 -7.92
N ARG A 111 -16.97 -0.36 -6.61
CA ARG A 111 -17.85 0.12 -5.54
C ARG A 111 -17.79 1.63 -5.32
N ILE A 112 -16.82 2.34 -5.91
CA ILE A 112 -16.76 3.79 -5.89
C ILE A 112 -17.70 4.35 -6.97
N PRO A 113 -18.67 5.21 -6.63
CA PRO A 113 -19.54 5.88 -7.58
C PRO A 113 -18.75 6.66 -8.62
N GLU A 114 -19.22 6.69 -9.87
CA GLU A 114 -18.51 7.37 -10.97
C GLU A 114 -18.21 8.85 -10.69
N GLN A 115 -19.14 9.54 -10.01
CA GLN A 115 -18.99 10.93 -9.57
C GLN A 115 -17.85 11.15 -8.56
N TRP A 116 -17.45 10.10 -7.85
CA TRP A 116 -16.38 10.13 -6.85
C TRP A 116 -15.11 9.42 -7.30
N ARG A 117 -15.16 8.67 -8.39
CA ARG A 117 -13.95 8.21 -9.06
C ARG A 117 -13.19 9.44 -9.46
N VAL A 118 -12.20 9.78 -8.64
CA VAL A 118 -11.21 10.76 -9.00
C VAL A 118 -10.59 10.18 -10.25
N HIS A 119 -10.91 10.76 -11.41
CA HIS A 119 -10.06 10.67 -12.58
C HIS A 119 -8.82 11.49 -12.24
N ARG A 120 -8.11 11.07 -11.20
CA ARG A 120 -6.80 11.54 -10.87
C ARG A 120 -5.98 10.94 -11.99
N LYS A 121 -5.95 11.65 -13.11
CA LYS A 121 -4.68 11.89 -13.74
C LYS A 121 -3.84 12.55 -12.65
N ILE A 122 -3.29 11.72 -11.75
CA ILE A 122 -2.01 12.06 -11.17
C ILE A 122 -1.17 12.15 -12.42
N LYS A 123 -1.04 13.36 -12.95
CA LYS A 123 -0.04 13.63 -13.96
C LYS A 123 1.25 13.30 -13.24
N SER A 124 1.75 12.09 -13.45
CA SER A 124 3.08 11.75 -12.97
C SER A 124 4.02 12.77 -13.62
N SER A 125 5.19 12.98 -13.05
CA SER A 125 6.22 13.78 -13.72
C SER A 125 6.43 13.35 -15.19
N ALA A 126 6.13 12.09 -15.51
CA ALA A 126 6.17 11.52 -16.85
C ALA A 126 5.07 12.03 -17.79
N GLU A 127 3.91 12.48 -17.29
CA GLU A 127 2.86 13.11 -18.12
C GLU A 127 3.12 14.60 -18.39
N TYR A 128 4.05 15.24 -17.66
CA TYR A 128 4.58 16.57 -17.97
C TYR A 128 5.77 16.55 -18.92
N ALA A 129 6.33 15.37 -19.19
CA ALA A 129 7.44 15.21 -20.12
C ALA A 129 7.01 15.55 -21.54
N GLU A 130 7.77 16.43 -22.20
CA GLU A 130 7.50 16.82 -23.58
C GLU A 130 8.19 15.86 -24.57
N SER A 131 9.18 15.09 -24.10
CA SER A 131 9.93 14.11 -24.89
C SER A 131 9.85 12.68 -24.31
N PRO A 132 10.02 11.64 -25.15
CA PRO A 132 10.13 10.25 -24.68
C PRO A 132 11.27 10.02 -23.67
N ASP A 133 12.39 10.73 -23.81
CA ASP A 133 13.53 10.65 -22.90
C ASP A 133 13.20 11.21 -21.51
N GLU A 134 12.55 12.38 -21.45
CA GLU A 134 12.06 12.96 -20.19
C GLU A 134 11.02 12.06 -19.52
N LYS A 135 10.14 11.45 -20.32
CA LYS A 135 9.11 10.54 -19.81
C LYS A 135 9.75 9.30 -19.21
N GLN A 136 10.76 8.74 -19.87
CA GLN A 136 11.56 7.64 -19.35
C GLN A 136 12.23 8.01 -18.02
N GLN A 137 12.95 9.14 -17.97
CA GLN A 137 13.65 9.54 -16.74
C GLN A 137 12.68 9.75 -15.57
N ALA A 138 11.51 10.32 -15.83
CA ALA A 138 10.47 10.52 -14.83
C ALA A 138 9.92 9.20 -14.27
N LEU A 139 9.64 8.22 -15.13
CA LEU A 139 9.16 6.89 -14.72
C LEU A 139 10.23 6.13 -13.92
N LEU A 140 11.49 6.16 -14.36
CA LEU A 140 12.58 5.51 -13.62
C LEU A 140 12.80 6.15 -12.25
N GLY A 141 12.76 7.48 -12.18
CA GLY A 141 12.81 8.22 -10.92
C GLY A 141 11.67 7.85 -9.97
N HIS A 142 10.43 7.76 -10.49
CA HIS A 142 9.27 7.38 -9.69
C HIS A 142 9.34 5.92 -9.21
N SER A 143 9.81 5.00 -10.06
CA SER A 143 10.08 3.61 -9.69
C SER A 143 11.04 3.52 -8.50
N ASP A 144 12.15 4.27 -8.49
CA ASP A 144 13.08 4.24 -7.36
C ASP A 144 12.45 4.79 -6.06
N ILE A 145 11.59 5.80 -6.16
CA ILE A 145 10.81 6.30 -5.01
C ILE A 145 9.85 5.21 -4.51
N TYR A 146 9.14 4.51 -5.40
CA TYR A 146 8.27 3.40 -4.99
C TYR A 146 9.02 2.26 -4.30
N LEU A 147 10.26 1.96 -4.71
CA LEU A 147 11.10 1.00 -3.99
C LEU A 147 11.44 1.48 -2.57
N LYS A 148 11.77 2.76 -2.41
CA LYS A 148 12.06 3.36 -1.09
C LYS A 148 10.84 3.39 -0.17
N LEU A 149 9.63 3.42 -0.73
CA LEU A 149 8.36 3.39 -0.01
C LEU A 149 7.80 1.97 0.20
N ASP A 150 8.58 0.92 -0.09
CA ASP A 150 8.17 -0.49 -0.02
C ASP A 150 6.92 -0.81 -0.88
N ARG A 151 6.85 -0.24 -2.08
CA ARG A 151 5.78 -0.48 -3.06
C ARG A 151 6.30 -1.16 -4.34
N PRO A 152 6.79 -2.41 -4.23
CA PRO A 152 7.56 -3.02 -5.30
C PRO A 152 6.74 -3.39 -6.55
N ARG A 153 5.41 -3.57 -6.44
CA ARG A 153 4.56 -3.80 -7.64
C ARG A 153 4.51 -2.55 -8.52
N GLN A 154 4.31 -1.38 -7.91
CA GLN A 154 4.22 -0.10 -8.62
C GLN A 154 5.57 0.27 -9.21
N ALA A 155 6.66 0.08 -8.43
CA ALA A 155 8.01 0.23 -8.94
C ALA A 155 8.27 -0.63 -10.19
N LEU A 156 7.83 -1.90 -10.18
CA LEU A 156 8.02 -2.79 -11.33
C LEU A 156 7.28 -2.29 -12.58
N LEU A 157 6.04 -1.80 -12.44
CA LEU A 157 5.26 -1.27 -13.55
C LEU A 157 5.94 -0.05 -14.18
N ASP A 158 6.34 0.93 -13.37
CA ASP A 158 6.99 2.15 -13.84
C ASP A 158 8.35 1.84 -14.48
N ALA A 159 9.12 0.89 -13.93
CA ALA A 159 10.40 0.49 -14.50
C ALA A 159 10.25 -0.27 -15.84
N ILE A 160 9.18 -1.04 -16.04
CA ILE A 160 8.88 -1.70 -17.32
C ILE A 160 8.41 -0.68 -18.36
N GLU A 161 7.50 0.23 -17.97
CA GLU A 161 7.02 1.27 -18.89
C GLU A 161 8.18 2.18 -19.31
N GLY A 162 9.01 2.62 -18.36
CA GLY A 162 10.18 3.45 -18.65
C GLY A 162 11.18 2.79 -19.60
N ASP A 163 11.40 1.48 -19.49
CA ASP A 163 12.28 0.72 -20.40
C ASP A 163 11.81 0.72 -21.85
N GLY A 164 10.49 0.73 -22.05
CA GLY A 164 9.86 0.57 -23.36
C GLY A 164 9.73 1.87 -24.17
N LEU A 165 10.09 3.02 -23.60
CA LEU A 165 9.90 4.32 -24.25
C LEU A 165 11.04 4.69 -25.19
N THR A 166 12.29 4.44 -24.81
CA THR A 166 13.46 4.74 -25.64
C THR A 166 14.44 3.55 -25.64
N THR A 167 15.74 3.80 -25.52
CA THR A 167 16.75 2.76 -25.36
C THR A 167 16.71 2.18 -23.94
N SER A 168 16.67 0.85 -23.85
CA SER A 168 16.82 0.15 -22.57
C SER A 168 18.14 0.52 -21.90
N THR A 169 18.06 0.93 -20.63
CA THR A 169 19.21 1.33 -19.82
C THR A 169 19.53 0.31 -18.74
N GLU A 170 20.77 0.34 -18.25
CA GLU A 170 21.18 -0.47 -17.09
C GLU A 170 20.32 -0.16 -15.86
N GLU A 171 20.01 1.13 -15.63
CA GLU A 171 19.16 1.62 -14.54
C GLU A 171 17.77 0.99 -14.57
N SER A 172 17.12 1.03 -15.74
CA SER A 172 15.80 0.44 -15.94
C SER A 172 15.76 -1.05 -15.56
N TRP A 173 16.73 -1.81 -16.06
CA TRP A 173 16.79 -3.25 -15.78
C TRP A 173 17.17 -3.56 -14.33
N LEU A 174 17.99 -2.71 -13.70
CA LEU A 174 18.30 -2.79 -12.27
C LEU A 174 17.06 -2.51 -11.41
N LEU A 175 16.27 -1.49 -11.74
CA LEU A 175 15.04 -1.15 -11.04
C LEU A 175 14.01 -2.28 -11.15
N GLN A 176 13.84 -2.86 -12.35
CA GLN A 176 13.00 -4.05 -12.53
C GLN A 176 13.49 -5.23 -11.68
N ALA A 177 14.80 -5.52 -11.67
CA ALA A 177 15.36 -6.61 -10.87
C ALA A 177 15.15 -6.39 -9.37
N ARG A 178 15.39 -5.17 -8.86
CA ARG A 178 15.14 -4.79 -7.46
C ARG A 178 13.66 -4.93 -7.11
N ALA A 179 12.76 -4.45 -7.96
CA ALA A 179 11.33 -4.58 -7.73
C ALA A 179 10.87 -6.05 -7.65
N ILE A 180 11.34 -6.91 -8.55
CA ILE A 180 11.06 -8.36 -8.52
C ILE A 180 11.64 -9.01 -7.24
N TYR A 181 12.82 -8.57 -6.79
CA TYR A 181 13.41 -9.03 -5.53
C TYR A 181 12.53 -8.69 -4.32
N HIS A 182 12.10 -7.44 -4.20
CA HIS A 182 11.23 -6.98 -3.11
C HIS A 182 9.81 -7.58 -3.18
N LEU A 183 9.39 -8.12 -4.32
CA LEU A 183 8.16 -8.94 -4.43
C LEU A 183 8.33 -10.38 -3.88
N GLY A 184 9.54 -10.76 -3.45
CA GLY A 184 9.85 -12.12 -3.01
C GLY A 184 9.93 -13.14 -4.16
N LYS A 185 9.93 -12.68 -5.41
CA LYS A 185 9.98 -13.54 -6.61
C LYS A 185 11.43 -13.84 -7.01
N PHE A 186 12.15 -14.53 -6.14
CA PHE A 186 13.60 -14.70 -6.26
C PHE A 186 14.04 -15.43 -7.54
N GLU A 187 13.28 -16.42 -8.00
CA GLU A 187 13.59 -17.17 -9.22
C GLU A 187 13.45 -16.29 -10.48
N GLU A 188 12.40 -15.46 -10.55
CA GLU A 188 12.19 -14.48 -11.63
C GLU A 188 13.30 -13.41 -11.59
N CYS A 189 13.65 -12.95 -10.38
CA CYS A 189 14.74 -11.99 -10.18
C CYS A 189 16.09 -12.57 -10.66
N GLN A 190 16.39 -13.84 -10.38
CA GLN A 190 17.59 -14.50 -10.91
C GLN A 190 17.63 -14.52 -12.43
N GLN A 191 16.52 -14.83 -13.09
CA GLN A 191 16.45 -14.86 -14.55
C GLN A 191 16.72 -13.46 -15.12
N LYS A 192 16.09 -12.42 -14.54
CA LYS A 192 16.32 -11.03 -14.92
C LYS A 192 17.77 -10.60 -14.70
N LEU A 193 18.38 -10.97 -13.57
CA LEU A 193 19.80 -10.67 -13.30
C LEU A 193 20.77 -11.38 -14.25
N ARG A 194 20.46 -12.60 -14.70
CA ARG A 194 21.28 -13.29 -15.72
C ARG A 194 21.24 -12.52 -17.05
N ALA A 195 20.05 -12.08 -17.47
CA ALA A 195 19.92 -11.25 -18.66
C ALA A 195 20.64 -9.90 -18.49
N LEU A 196 20.46 -9.22 -17.35
CA LEU A 196 21.10 -7.95 -17.03
C LEU A 196 22.62 -8.05 -17.06
N LYS A 197 23.23 -9.06 -16.44
CA LYS A 197 24.69 -9.25 -16.47
C LYS A 197 25.24 -9.60 -17.85
N LYS A 198 24.42 -10.22 -18.71
CA LYS A 198 24.81 -10.47 -20.10
C LYS A 198 24.81 -9.17 -20.92
N ALA A 199 23.82 -8.31 -20.72
CA ALA A 199 23.70 -7.02 -21.39
C ALA A 199 24.67 -5.96 -20.83
N PHE A 200 24.90 -5.96 -19.51
CA PHE A 200 25.72 -5.00 -18.78
C PHE A 200 26.75 -5.72 -17.88
N PRO A 201 27.80 -6.34 -18.43
CA PRO A 201 28.73 -7.18 -17.67
C PRO A 201 29.48 -6.48 -16.54
N LYS A 202 29.66 -5.16 -16.64
CA LYS A 202 30.38 -4.33 -15.67
C LYS A 202 29.48 -3.75 -14.56
N SER A 203 28.21 -4.12 -14.52
CA SER A 203 27.23 -3.61 -13.55
C SER A 203 27.53 -4.13 -12.13
N VAL A 204 28.23 -3.33 -11.32
CA VAL A 204 28.48 -3.65 -9.90
C VAL A 204 27.17 -3.87 -9.13
N PRO A 205 26.12 -3.03 -9.28
CA PRO A 205 24.85 -3.23 -8.57
C PRO A 205 24.18 -4.58 -8.89
N ALA A 206 24.28 -5.05 -10.14
CA ALA A 206 23.72 -6.35 -10.54
C ALA A 206 24.41 -7.52 -9.83
N TRP A 207 25.73 -7.41 -9.65
CA TRP A 207 26.52 -8.42 -8.92
C TRP A 207 26.23 -8.40 -7.43
N SER A 208 26.10 -7.22 -6.81
CA SER A 208 25.69 -7.09 -5.41
C SER A 208 24.33 -7.72 -5.16
N LEU A 209 23.32 -7.39 -5.98
CA LEU A 209 21.96 -7.94 -5.84
C LEU A 209 21.92 -9.48 -5.99
N GLN A 210 22.81 -10.05 -6.82
CA GLN A 210 22.94 -11.50 -6.97
C GLN A 210 23.35 -12.20 -5.65
N LEU A 211 24.21 -11.57 -4.85
CA LEU A 211 24.62 -12.10 -3.54
C LEU A 211 23.44 -12.11 -2.57
N HIS A 212 22.65 -11.03 -2.54
CA HIS A 212 21.43 -10.94 -1.71
C HIS A 212 20.45 -12.07 -2.05
N ILE A 213 20.12 -12.27 -3.33
CA ILE A 213 19.22 -13.36 -3.76
C ILE A 213 19.74 -14.74 -3.34
N GLY A 214 21.05 -14.98 -3.41
CA GLY A 214 21.64 -16.24 -2.97
C GLY A 214 21.39 -16.51 -1.49
N LYS A 215 21.47 -15.48 -0.66
CA LYS A 215 21.11 -15.54 0.76
C LYS A 215 19.61 -15.79 0.94
N SER A 216 18.76 -15.00 0.29
CA SER A 216 17.30 -15.07 0.40
C SER A 216 16.74 -16.44 -0.03
N LEU A 217 17.34 -17.08 -1.04
CA LEU A 217 16.96 -18.43 -1.44
C LEU A 217 17.34 -19.51 -0.41
N LYS A 218 18.50 -19.38 0.25
CA LYS A 218 18.86 -20.27 1.36
C LYS A 218 17.92 -20.10 2.55
N GLU A 219 17.60 -18.87 2.90
CA GLU A 219 16.60 -18.57 3.94
C GLU A 219 15.23 -19.18 3.59
N LYS A 220 14.77 -18.99 2.34
CA LYS A 220 13.49 -19.53 1.84
C LYS A 220 13.43 -21.06 1.88
N ASN A 221 14.52 -21.74 1.51
CA ASN A 221 14.56 -23.20 1.32
C ASN A 221 14.93 -23.96 2.60
N ASP A 222 15.90 -23.44 3.35
CA ASP A 222 16.53 -24.16 4.47
C ASP A 222 16.04 -23.62 5.82
N GLY A 223 15.39 -22.45 5.85
CA GLY A 223 14.97 -21.78 7.08
C GLY A 223 16.14 -21.32 7.94
N ALA A 224 17.34 -21.28 7.37
CA ALA A 224 18.57 -20.92 8.06
C ALA A 224 18.73 -19.38 8.09
N TYR A 225 18.31 -18.78 9.20
CA TYR A 225 18.39 -17.34 9.41
C TYR A 225 19.60 -16.94 10.23
N ALA A 226 20.31 -15.90 9.77
CA ALA A 226 21.32 -15.22 10.59
C ALA A 226 20.63 -14.23 11.54
N VAL A 227 20.02 -14.74 12.61
CA VAL A 227 19.19 -13.94 13.56
C VAL A 227 19.94 -12.73 14.12
N ALA A 228 21.25 -12.85 14.38
CA ALA A 228 22.08 -11.73 14.83
C ALA A 228 22.09 -10.58 13.80
N ASN A 229 22.19 -10.89 12.50
CA ASN A 229 22.17 -9.88 11.44
C ASN A 229 20.77 -9.29 11.26
N MET A 230 19.71 -10.09 11.46
CA MET A 230 18.33 -9.60 11.44
C MET A 230 18.08 -8.59 12.57
N LEU A 231 18.64 -8.83 13.76
CA LEU A 231 18.52 -7.92 14.90
C LEU A 231 19.19 -6.57 14.61
N ILE A 232 20.38 -6.59 14.00
CA ILE A 232 21.09 -5.38 13.57
C ILE A 232 20.26 -4.63 12.52
N GLY A 233 19.77 -5.32 11.49
CA GLY A 233 18.93 -4.71 10.46
C GLY A 233 17.64 -4.10 11.01
N ALA A 234 17.01 -4.76 11.98
CA ALA A 234 15.81 -4.25 12.66
C ALA A 234 16.07 -2.95 13.44
N GLN A 235 17.28 -2.75 13.95
CA GLN A 235 17.68 -1.51 14.64
C GLN A 235 17.98 -0.38 13.66
N GLU A 236 18.53 -0.71 12.48
CA GLU A 236 18.92 0.27 11.46
C GLU A 236 17.76 0.75 10.57
N ALA A 237 16.78 -0.12 10.30
CA ALA A 237 15.67 0.17 9.37
C ALA A 237 14.30 -0.38 9.83
N PRO A 238 13.79 0.00 11.01
CA PRO A 238 12.46 -0.44 11.45
C PRO A 238 11.35 0.13 10.53
N PRO A 239 10.32 -0.66 10.14
CA PRO A 239 10.04 -2.05 10.50
C PRO A 239 10.51 -3.11 9.48
N LEU A 240 11.29 -2.74 8.45
CA LEU A 240 11.60 -3.59 7.29
C LEU A 240 12.92 -4.35 7.48
N ILE A 241 12.86 -5.68 7.56
CA ILE A 241 14.06 -6.55 7.60
C ILE A 241 14.17 -7.29 6.26
N ASP A 242 15.34 -7.18 5.61
CA ASP A 242 15.64 -7.89 4.36
C ASP A 242 15.95 -9.38 4.62
N CYS A 243 14.88 -10.17 4.76
CA CYS A 243 14.94 -11.62 4.92
C CYS A 243 13.78 -12.31 4.17
N ALA A 244 14.05 -13.46 3.55
CA ALA A 244 13.01 -14.23 2.89
C ALA A 244 12.16 -15.02 3.88
N THR A 245 10.87 -15.15 3.61
CA THR A 245 9.99 -16.07 4.34
C THR A 245 10.30 -17.51 3.94
N PHE A 246 10.57 -18.36 4.93
CA PHE A 246 10.71 -19.80 4.75
C PHE A 246 9.40 -20.37 4.20
N SER A 247 9.49 -21.12 3.10
CA SER A 247 8.30 -21.59 2.36
C SER A 247 8.34 -23.08 2.01
N SER A 248 9.29 -23.84 2.55
CA SER A 248 9.26 -25.30 2.41
C SER A 248 8.12 -25.92 3.24
N LEU A 249 7.66 -27.10 2.84
CA LEU A 249 6.52 -27.79 3.44
C LEU A 249 6.77 -28.06 4.94
N VAL A 250 6.02 -27.37 5.80
CA VAL A 250 5.98 -27.67 7.23
C VAL A 250 5.14 -28.94 7.43
N GLU A 251 5.73 -29.98 8.01
CA GLU A 251 5.00 -31.19 8.39
C GLU A 251 4.19 -30.94 9.66
N ILE A 252 2.87 -31.05 9.61
CA ILE A 252 2.01 -30.99 10.80
C ILE A 252 2.14 -32.31 11.55
N ARG A 253 2.68 -32.29 12.77
CA ARG A 253 2.75 -33.46 13.66
C ARG A 253 1.81 -33.28 14.85
N VAL A 254 1.16 -34.37 15.28
CA VAL A 254 0.36 -34.40 16.50
C VAL A 254 1.30 -34.34 17.70
N ALA A 255 1.03 -33.43 18.64
CA ALA A 255 1.81 -33.32 19.87
C ALA A 255 1.66 -34.60 20.72
N PRO A 256 2.75 -35.15 21.29
CA PRO A 256 2.64 -36.24 22.25
C PRO A 256 1.95 -35.69 23.50
N GLY A 257 0.72 -36.17 23.73
CA GLY A 257 -0.04 -35.93 24.96
C GLY A 257 0.50 -36.68 26.16
#